data_AF-A0A4V1HD76-F1
#
_entry.id   AF-A0A4V1HD76-F1
#
_cell.length_a   1.000
_cell.length_b   1.000
_cell.length_c   1.000
_cell.angle_alpha   90.00
_cell.angle_beta   90.00
_cell.angle_gamma   90.00
#
_symmetry.space_group_name_H-M   'P 1'
#
loop_
_entity.id
_entity.type
_entity.pdbx_description
1 polymer ?
#
loop_
_entity_poly.entity_id
_entity_poly.type
_entity_poly.pdbx_seq_one_letter_code
_entity_poly.pdbx_strand_id
1 'polypeptide(L)'
;MICAFLRDQQPKLLGMVVALVGAGFSINAVAQEQSQTLILVGSELTTCTSAKLNNCQKEAVIDGKSHNLYTLSSSQIKNIAQHWPNNNVEAKTAVLKTLKTIQSKSSNSLSKTDLLWQWRDINNQQLESLTQQEYNFVFDMLEVPLLDKNGERLKEQVNTDFNNEVATNNILQFVSGSLKVNNAKPTMLAITASSRDPYESADVAQSLLAQSNINTQWLALTPALAKAITSNSCDELPALRNTLMNVYNREVIYPDRTKAEYALCKSGTNALVSLIKSSTGVMFNSGNAALTHKVLFDQNNNPYPWTQALQTRPVIVGEGAGAAIQSKVTGMLTNTTSLEALRKGENNTNAGGLGSFNFGVLDTQFSEQNRTFRLAAALNKNEVKNIKTEIQHGFGIDENTALVVIKSPEGSLITVIGKSGVVHLANQGKAQPESKSYSYSYWPTSSVIEITNNTFTLSARTIDEALPAIKIPPLPVQRFGSILTNSKLRSLTQAMCLSQEQSAVAQQDEFIISLTATSDTQYHRINAKEFGCALSNLELAIKSI
;
A
#
# COMPACT_ATOMS: atom_id res chain seq x y z
N MET A 1 -89.22 -1.23 -17.78
CA MET A 1 -88.27 -0.70 -16.77
C MET A 1 -86.90 -1.22 -17.21
N ILE A 2 -86.01 -0.38 -17.77
CA ILE A 2 -84.98 0.40 -17.04
C ILE A 2 -84.06 -0.57 -16.26
N CYS A 3 -82.75 -0.75 -16.48
CA CYS A 3 -81.70 -0.16 -17.35
C CYS A 3 -80.43 -1.07 -17.27
N ALA A 4 -79.28 -0.94 -17.97
CA ALA A 4 -78.79 -0.11 -19.10
C ALA A 4 -77.48 -0.72 -19.70
N PHE A 5 -76.97 -0.11 -20.79
CA PHE A 5 -75.61 -0.20 -21.38
C PHE A 5 -75.08 -1.52 -21.99
N LEU A 6 -74.57 -1.38 -23.23
CA LEU A 6 -73.99 -2.44 -24.06
C LEU A 6 -72.51 -2.72 -23.76
N ARG A 7 -72.12 -4.00 -23.81
CA ARG A 7 -70.92 -4.42 -24.55
C ARG A 7 -70.97 -5.91 -24.89
N ASP A 8 -71.13 -6.21 -26.16
CA ASP A 8 -71.32 -7.58 -26.67
C ASP A 8 -69.99 -8.33 -26.79
N GLN A 9 -70.00 -9.64 -26.53
CA GLN A 9 -68.84 -10.54 -26.65
C GLN A 9 -69.18 -11.71 -27.59
N GLN A 10 -68.36 -11.89 -28.63
CA GLN A 10 -68.30 -13.13 -29.41
C GLN A 10 -66.83 -13.55 -29.61
N PRO A 11 -66.46 -14.81 -29.28
CA PRO A 11 -65.09 -15.31 -29.39
C PRO A 11 -64.87 -16.18 -30.64
N LYS A 12 -63.68 -16.13 -31.26
CA LYS A 12 -63.16 -17.25 -32.08
C LYS A 12 -61.64 -17.43 -31.97
N LEU A 13 -61.25 -18.59 -31.44
CA LEU A 13 -60.03 -19.34 -31.76
C LEU A 13 -59.96 -19.64 -33.29
N LEU A 14 -58.84 -19.95 -33.93
CA LEU A 14 -57.43 -20.12 -33.55
C LEU A 14 -56.59 -19.97 -34.84
N GLY A 15 -55.36 -19.47 -34.76
CA GLY A 15 -54.36 -19.62 -35.84
C GLY A 15 -53.80 -18.30 -36.37
N MET A 16 -52.61 -17.94 -35.89
CA MET A 16 -51.75 -16.97 -36.57
C MET A 16 -50.31 -17.47 -36.61
N VAL A 17 -49.73 -17.33 -37.80
CA VAL A 17 -48.34 -17.67 -38.12
C VAL A 17 -47.39 -16.84 -37.24
N VAL A 18 -46.43 -17.50 -36.60
CA VAL A 18 -45.37 -16.83 -35.85
C VAL A 18 -44.38 -16.20 -36.84
N ALA A 19 -44.51 -14.89 -37.05
CA ALA A 19 -43.46 -14.08 -37.66
C ALA A 19 -42.72 -13.34 -36.53
N LEU A 20 -41.42 -13.60 -36.38
CA LEU A 20 -40.59 -12.91 -35.40
C LEU A 20 -40.47 -11.42 -35.75
N VAL A 21 -40.79 -10.55 -34.79
CA VAL A 21 -40.22 -9.19 -34.73
C VAL A 21 -39.64 -9.03 -33.32
N GLY A 22 -38.32 -8.95 -33.25
CA GLY A 22 -37.60 -8.85 -31.99
C GLY A 22 -37.69 -7.45 -31.38
N ALA A 23 -38.44 -7.31 -30.29
CA ALA A 23 -38.24 -6.21 -29.35
C ALA A 23 -37.13 -6.62 -28.36
N GLY A 24 -35.89 -6.27 -28.67
CA GLY A 24 -34.76 -6.46 -27.77
C GLY A 24 -34.90 -5.57 -26.54
N PHE A 25 -35.49 -6.09 -25.46
CA PHE A 25 -35.35 -5.48 -24.14
C PHE A 25 -33.90 -5.66 -23.68
N SER A 26 -33.05 -4.68 -24.03
CA SER A 26 -31.74 -4.51 -23.42
C SER A 26 -31.95 -4.20 -21.94
N ILE A 27 -31.93 -5.25 -21.11
CA ILE A 27 -31.83 -5.11 -19.66
C ILE A 27 -30.43 -4.57 -19.38
N ASN A 28 -30.31 -3.24 -19.41
CA ASN A 28 -29.18 -2.56 -18.79
C ASN A 28 -29.29 -2.81 -17.29
N ALA A 29 -28.74 -3.94 -16.85
CA ALA A 29 -28.41 -4.18 -15.46
C ALA A 29 -27.35 -3.15 -15.09
N VAL A 30 -27.81 -1.97 -14.67
CA VAL A 30 -26.98 -1.00 -13.96
C VAL A 30 -26.50 -1.73 -12.71
N ALA A 31 -25.24 -2.18 -12.73
CA ALA A 31 -24.63 -2.82 -11.59
C ALA A 31 -24.64 -1.78 -10.46
N GLN A 32 -25.53 -1.97 -9.48
CA GLN A 32 -25.67 -1.06 -8.36
C GLN A 32 -24.33 -0.97 -7.64
N GLU A 33 -23.71 0.22 -7.61
CA GLU A 33 -22.39 0.38 -7.01
C GLU A 33 -22.43 -0.07 -5.55
N GLN A 34 -21.71 -1.14 -5.27
CA GLN A 34 -21.65 -1.71 -3.93
C GLN A 34 -20.91 -0.74 -3.02
N SER A 35 -21.54 -0.34 -1.91
CA SER A 35 -20.92 0.56 -0.94
C SER A 35 -19.57 0.02 -0.47
N GLN A 36 -18.53 0.85 -0.57
CA GLN A 36 -17.15 0.45 -0.29
C GLN A 36 -16.35 1.62 0.28
N THR A 37 -15.59 1.36 1.35
CA THR A 37 -14.62 2.30 1.93
C THR A 37 -13.20 1.81 1.65
N LEU A 38 -12.40 2.64 0.98
CA LEU A 38 -10.95 2.43 0.82
C LEU A 38 -10.20 3.35 1.77
N ILE A 39 -9.22 2.83 2.49
CA ILE A 39 -8.38 3.58 3.43
C ILE A 39 -6.94 3.35 3.01
N LEU A 40 -6.39 4.30 2.27
CA LEU A 40 -5.11 4.20 1.57
C LEU A 40 -4.06 4.99 2.34
N VAL A 41 -3.27 4.32 3.17
CA VAL A 41 -2.26 4.94 4.03
C VAL A 41 -0.93 5.09 3.28
N GLY A 42 -0.31 6.27 3.35
CA GLY A 42 0.94 6.59 2.66
C GLY A 42 2.20 5.93 3.22
N SER A 43 2.11 5.15 4.30
CA SER A 43 3.25 4.43 4.88
C SER A 43 2.80 3.16 5.59
N GLU A 44 3.74 2.39 6.12
CA GLU A 44 3.47 1.59 7.31
C GLU A 44 3.05 2.55 8.44
N LEU A 45 2.03 2.21 9.22
CA LEU A 45 1.59 3.04 10.33
C LEU A 45 2.65 3.06 11.44
N THR A 46 3.04 4.26 11.89
CA THR A 46 3.89 4.41 13.08
C THR A 46 3.11 3.96 14.30
N THR A 47 3.44 2.78 14.79
CA THR A 47 2.75 2.06 15.87
C THR A 47 3.71 1.66 16.97
N CYS A 48 3.28 1.88 18.21
CA CYS A 48 3.94 1.40 19.41
C CYS A 48 3.79 -0.13 19.53
N THR A 49 4.92 -0.83 19.51
CA THR A 49 4.99 -2.30 19.60
C THR A 49 6.07 -2.75 20.58
N SER A 50 6.03 -4.01 21.00
CA SER A 50 7.09 -4.62 21.83
C SER A 50 8.49 -4.59 21.18
N ALA A 51 8.59 -4.44 19.85
CA ALA A 51 9.85 -4.29 19.12
C ALA A 51 10.19 -2.83 18.74
N LYS A 52 9.19 -1.95 18.63
CA LYS A 52 9.35 -0.54 18.23
C LYS A 52 9.00 0.43 19.37
N LEU A 53 9.68 0.27 20.51
CA LEU A 53 9.46 1.10 21.71
C LEU A 53 9.72 2.61 21.48
N ASN A 54 10.48 2.98 20.45
CA ASN A 54 10.66 4.37 20.02
C ASN A 54 9.37 5.02 19.47
N ASN A 55 8.37 4.23 19.08
CA ASN A 55 7.03 4.70 18.69
C ASN A 55 6.08 4.80 19.90
N CYS A 56 6.54 4.43 21.10
CA CYS A 56 5.75 4.47 22.31
C CYS A 56 5.97 5.76 23.12
N GLN A 57 5.03 6.04 24.01
CA GLN A 57 5.21 6.96 25.14
C GLN A 57 6.27 6.39 26.10
N LYS A 58 7.03 7.26 26.78
CA LYS A 58 8.27 6.89 27.51
C LYS A 58 8.11 5.85 28.61
N GLU A 59 6.91 5.69 29.15
CA GLU A 59 6.60 4.79 30.27
C GLU A 59 6.02 3.45 29.82
N ALA A 60 5.84 3.24 28.51
CA ALA A 60 5.24 2.03 27.97
C ALA A 60 6.17 0.82 28.11
N VAL A 61 5.73 -0.18 28.89
CA VAL A 61 6.29 -1.53 28.87
C VAL A 61 5.30 -2.42 28.14
N ILE A 62 5.75 -3.08 27.07
CA ILE A 62 4.94 -4.02 26.28
C ILE A 62 5.61 -5.37 26.29
N ASP A 63 5.04 -6.31 27.03
CA ASP A 63 5.47 -7.70 27.03
C ASP A 63 5.21 -8.33 25.66
N GLY A 64 6.27 -8.85 25.03
CA GLY A 64 6.18 -9.44 23.70
C GLY A 64 7.54 -9.62 23.04
N LYS A 65 7.55 -10.09 21.80
CA LYS A 65 8.76 -10.25 21.00
C LYS A 65 9.32 -8.86 20.69
N SER A 66 10.54 -8.58 21.14
CA SER A 66 11.19 -7.26 20.97
C SER A 66 12.25 -7.22 19.86
N HIS A 67 12.79 -8.38 19.48
CA HIS A 67 13.73 -8.53 18.37
C HIS A 67 13.76 -10.00 17.91
N ASN A 68 14.45 -10.27 16.80
CA ASN A 68 14.79 -11.65 16.41
C ASN A 68 16.08 -12.08 17.09
N LEU A 69 16.14 -13.33 17.52
CA LEU A 69 17.29 -13.92 18.20
C LEU A 69 17.99 -14.91 17.27
N TYR A 70 19.32 -14.90 17.27
CA TYR A 70 20.16 -15.70 16.39
C TYR A 70 21.15 -16.53 17.20
N THR A 71 21.40 -17.77 16.79
CA THR A 71 22.42 -18.64 17.41
C THR A 71 23.32 -19.24 16.35
N LEU A 72 24.57 -19.48 16.73
CA LEU A 72 25.59 -20.08 15.87
C LEU A 72 25.94 -21.47 16.40
N SER A 73 24.94 -22.35 16.50
CA SER A 73 25.20 -23.74 16.90
C SER A 73 25.92 -24.51 15.79
N SER A 74 26.68 -25.54 16.16
CA SER A 74 27.33 -26.44 15.20
C SER A 74 26.33 -27.17 14.30
N SER A 75 25.08 -27.34 14.77
CA SER A 75 23.96 -27.85 13.96
C SER A 75 23.55 -26.85 12.87
N GLN A 76 23.31 -25.58 13.20
CA GLN A 76 22.93 -24.56 12.21
C GLN A 76 24.04 -24.31 11.19
N ILE A 77 25.30 -24.20 11.62
CA ILE A 77 26.43 -24.04 10.69
C ILE A 77 26.54 -25.26 9.74
N LYS A 78 26.27 -26.48 10.22
CA LYS A 78 26.18 -27.68 9.38
C LYS A 78 24.99 -27.61 8.41
N ASN A 79 23.82 -27.17 8.86
CA ASN A 79 22.62 -27.05 8.02
C ASN A 79 22.82 -26.01 6.90
N ILE A 80 23.44 -24.86 7.20
CA ILE A 80 23.86 -23.83 6.23
C ILE A 80 24.85 -24.42 5.22
N ALA A 81 25.81 -25.22 5.68
CA ALA A 81 26.77 -25.89 4.80
C ALA A 81 26.12 -26.94 3.87
N GLN A 82 25.04 -27.58 4.30
CA GLN A 82 24.34 -28.60 3.51
C GLN A 82 23.33 -27.99 2.51
N HIS A 83 22.66 -26.90 2.87
CA HIS A 83 21.50 -26.37 2.11
C HIS A 83 21.73 -24.98 1.49
N TRP A 84 23.00 -24.59 1.28
CA TRP A 84 23.36 -23.30 0.68
C TRP A 84 22.55 -23.02 -0.62
N PRO A 85 21.99 -21.80 -0.80
CA PRO A 85 20.84 -21.59 -1.68
C PRO A 85 21.17 -21.50 -3.18
N ASN A 86 22.46 -21.51 -3.54
CA ASN A 86 22.92 -21.35 -4.92
C ASN A 86 24.27 -22.09 -5.16
N ASN A 87 24.86 -21.91 -6.33
CA ASN A 87 26.13 -22.56 -6.71
C ASN A 87 27.40 -21.79 -6.30
N ASN A 88 27.30 -20.74 -5.47
CA ASN A 88 28.42 -19.88 -5.07
C ASN A 88 29.26 -20.54 -3.95
N VAL A 89 30.11 -21.49 -4.35
CA VAL A 89 30.97 -22.26 -3.43
C VAL A 89 31.98 -21.36 -2.69
N GLU A 90 32.42 -20.27 -3.31
CA GLU A 90 33.35 -19.31 -2.69
C GLU A 90 32.69 -18.55 -1.54
N ALA A 91 31.54 -17.91 -1.78
CA ALA A 91 30.78 -17.24 -0.72
C ALA A 91 30.39 -18.22 0.40
N LYS A 92 29.86 -19.40 0.05
CA LYS A 92 29.57 -20.48 1.01
C LYS A 92 30.76 -20.77 1.93
N THR A 93 31.93 -21.04 1.36
CA THR A 93 33.13 -21.41 2.11
C THR A 93 33.59 -20.25 3.00
N ALA A 94 33.57 -19.04 2.47
CA ALA A 94 33.99 -17.83 3.17
C ALA A 94 33.03 -17.51 4.35
N VAL A 95 31.71 -17.61 4.14
CA VAL A 95 30.69 -17.44 5.19
C VAL A 95 30.86 -18.48 6.29
N LEU A 96 31.02 -19.75 5.95
CA LEU A 96 31.21 -20.81 6.95
C LEU A 96 32.47 -20.60 7.81
N LYS A 97 33.54 -20.01 7.25
CA LYS A 97 34.72 -19.59 8.02
C LYS A 97 34.41 -18.45 8.98
N THR A 98 33.67 -17.43 8.53
CA THR A 98 33.25 -16.30 9.38
C THR A 98 32.34 -16.76 10.51
N LEU A 99 31.28 -17.54 10.22
CA LEU A 99 30.34 -18.05 11.23
C LEU A 99 31.03 -18.90 12.31
N LYS A 100 32.01 -19.74 11.95
CA LYS A 100 32.83 -20.49 12.93
C LYS A 100 33.70 -19.56 13.80
N THR A 101 34.18 -18.46 13.23
CA THR A 101 34.99 -17.46 13.95
C THR A 101 34.14 -16.62 14.92
N ILE A 102 32.87 -16.36 14.57
CA ILE A 102 31.89 -15.76 15.48
C ILE A 102 31.52 -16.76 16.59
N GLN A 103 31.24 -18.02 16.23
CA GLN A 103 30.94 -19.11 17.17
C GLN A 103 32.05 -19.30 18.24
N SER A 104 33.34 -19.19 17.87
CA SER A 104 34.43 -19.29 18.85
C SER A 104 34.58 -18.07 19.76
N LYS A 105 33.95 -16.93 19.43
CA LYS A 105 33.96 -15.70 20.22
C LYS A 105 32.71 -15.52 21.08
N SER A 106 31.57 -16.09 20.68
CA SER A 106 30.30 -16.00 21.42
C SER A 106 29.65 -17.38 21.60
N SER A 107 29.48 -17.79 22.86
CA SER A 107 28.66 -18.95 23.25
C SER A 107 27.16 -18.65 23.31
N ASN A 108 26.79 -17.37 23.26
CA ASN A 108 25.44 -16.91 23.59
C ASN A 108 24.66 -16.53 22.33
N SER A 109 23.33 -16.56 22.47
CA SER A 109 22.41 -16.03 21.46
C SER A 109 22.62 -14.53 21.27
N LEU A 110 22.51 -14.05 20.03
CA LEU A 110 22.82 -12.70 19.61
C LEU A 110 21.59 -11.99 19.02
N SER A 111 21.50 -10.67 19.18
CA SER A 111 20.60 -9.87 18.35
C SER A 111 21.12 -9.82 16.90
N LYS A 112 20.25 -9.44 15.95
CA LYS A 112 20.68 -9.24 14.55
C LYS A 112 21.82 -8.22 14.44
N THR A 113 21.76 -7.16 15.26
CA THR A 113 22.73 -6.07 15.28
C THR A 113 24.09 -6.54 15.77
N ASP A 114 24.15 -7.33 16.85
CA ASP A 114 25.40 -7.86 17.39
C ASP A 114 26.04 -8.87 16.44
N LEU A 115 25.23 -9.71 15.80
CA LEU A 115 25.67 -10.64 14.76
C LEU A 115 26.27 -9.89 13.55
N LEU A 116 25.62 -8.82 13.10
CA LEU A 116 26.13 -7.98 12.01
C LEU A 116 27.44 -7.28 12.40
N TRP A 117 27.56 -6.72 13.61
CA TRP A 117 28.81 -6.10 14.08
C TRP A 117 29.96 -7.12 14.14
N GLN A 118 29.76 -8.26 14.82
CA GLN A 118 30.78 -9.30 14.91
C GLN A 118 31.19 -9.85 13.54
N TRP A 119 30.27 -9.91 12.57
CA TRP A 119 30.58 -10.27 11.20
C TRP A 119 31.45 -9.21 10.52
N ARG A 120 31.09 -7.92 10.61
CA ARG A 120 31.84 -6.83 9.98
C ARG A 120 33.26 -6.72 10.52
N ASP A 121 33.45 -6.89 11.82
CA ASP A 121 34.77 -6.93 12.48
C ASP A 121 35.66 -8.08 12.00
N ILE A 122 35.08 -9.16 11.48
CA ILE A 122 35.81 -10.32 10.94
C ILE A 122 36.01 -10.19 9.43
N ASN A 123 34.98 -9.79 8.69
CA ASN A 123 35.00 -9.67 7.23
C ASN A 123 33.84 -8.82 6.67
N ASN A 124 33.94 -7.48 6.80
CA ASN A 124 32.98 -6.53 6.23
C ASN A 124 32.80 -6.70 4.71
N GLN A 125 33.91 -6.84 3.95
CA GLN A 125 33.87 -6.99 2.48
C GLN A 125 33.07 -8.21 2.03
N GLN A 126 33.21 -9.35 2.72
CA GLN A 126 32.41 -10.54 2.46
C GLN A 126 30.92 -10.26 2.67
N LEU A 127 30.55 -9.64 3.79
CA LEU A 127 29.15 -9.34 4.12
C LEU A 127 28.50 -8.44 3.06
N GLU A 128 29.23 -7.43 2.58
CA GLU A 128 28.80 -6.52 1.51
C GLU A 128 28.72 -7.20 0.13
N SER A 129 29.52 -8.26 -0.10
CA SER A 129 29.50 -9.04 -1.34
C SER A 129 28.40 -10.10 -1.45
N LEU A 130 27.68 -10.40 -0.36
CA LEU A 130 26.61 -11.39 -0.39
C LEU A 130 25.44 -10.92 -1.27
N THR A 131 24.94 -11.82 -2.12
CA THR A 131 23.66 -11.60 -2.77
C THR A 131 22.55 -11.54 -1.73
N GLN A 132 21.45 -10.83 -2.04
CA GLN A 132 20.29 -10.75 -1.13
C GLN A 132 19.73 -12.14 -0.75
N GLN A 133 19.83 -13.12 -1.65
CA GLN A 133 19.42 -14.50 -1.40
C GLN A 133 20.31 -15.18 -0.35
N GLU A 134 21.63 -15.07 -0.48
CA GLU A 134 22.59 -15.64 0.46
C GLU A 134 22.50 -14.96 1.83
N TYR A 135 22.38 -13.63 1.86
CA TYR A 135 22.16 -12.87 3.09
C TYR A 135 20.89 -13.35 3.80
N ASN A 136 19.74 -13.36 3.10
CA ASN A 136 18.47 -13.79 3.70
C ASN A 136 18.56 -15.24 4.20
N PHE A 137 19.11 -16.15 3.39
CA PHE A 137 19.29 -17.55 3.76
C PHE A 137 20.10 -17.71 5.06
N VAL A 138 21.24 -17.04 5.18
CA VAL A 138 22.07 -17.19 6.39
C VAL A 138 21.34 -16.67 7.62
N PHE A 139 20.73 -15.50 7.56
CA PHE A 139 19.99 -14.98 8.73
C PHE A 139 18.78 -15.84 9.08
N ASP A 140 17.98 -16.28 8.10
CA ASP A 140 16.81 -17.14 8.32
C ASP A 140 17.18 -18.51 8.94
N MET A 141 18.35 -19.06 8.60
CA MET A 141 18.86 -20.34 9.11
C MET A 141 19.55 -20.23 10.48
N LEU A 142 20.02 -19.03 10.86
CA LEU A 142 20.59 -18.75 12.19
C LEU A 142 19.55 -18.28 13.20
N GLU A 143 18.38 -17.82 12.75
CA GLU A 143 17.27 -17.43 13.62
C GLU A 143 16.81 -18.61 14.50
N VAL A 144 16.38 -18.31 15.72
CA VAL A 144 15.75 -19.28 16.65
C VAL A 144 14.41 -18.77 17.14
N PRO A 145 13.45 -19.67 17.44
CA PRO A 145 12.18 -19.28 18.01
C PRO A 145 12.38 -18.68 19.40
N LEU A 146 11.81 -17.49 19.63
CA LEU A 146 11.65 -16.93 20.96
C LEU A 146 10.39 -17.53 21.58
N LEU A 147 10.56 -18.17 22.74
CA LEU A 147 9.50 -18.83 23.48
C LEU A 147 9.25 -18.12 24.82
N ASP A 148 8.02 -18.14 25.28
CA ASP A 148 7.65 -17.71 26.63
C ASP A 148 7.97 -18.78 27.68
N LYS A 149 7.64 -18.51 28.94
CA LYS A 149 7.82 -19.43 30.08
C LYS A 149 7.04 -20.76 29.95
N ASN A 150 6.03 -20.83 29.08
CA ASN A 150 5.21 -22.01 28.84
C ASN A 150 5.70 -22.81 27.61
N GLY A 151 6.69 -22.30 26.88
CA GLY A 151 7.17 -22.87 25.62
C GLY A 151 6.35 -22.44 24.39
N GLU A 152 5.44 -21.46 24.52
CA GLU A 152 4.69 -20.91 23.40
C GLU A 152 5.50 -19.84 22.66
N ARG A 153 5.31 -19.72 21.34
CA ARG A 153 6.00 -18.70 20.53
C ARG A 153 5.63 -17.30 21.00
N LEU A 154 6.62 -16.53 21.44
CA LEU A 154 6.47 -15.14 21.80
C LEU A 154 6.14 -14.31 20.54
N LYS A 155 5.06 -13.52 20.62
CA LYS A 155 4.53 -12.72 19.52
C LYS A 155 4.86 -11.25 19.71
N GLU A 156 5.05 -10.51 18.62
CA GLU A 156 5.12 -9.06 18.69
C GLU A 156 3.74 -8.51 19.05
N GLN A 157 3.67 -7.64 20.06
CA GLN A 157 2.43 -7.04 20.55
C GLN A 157 2.36 -5.57 20.14
N VAL A 158 1.15 -5.10 19.81
CA VAL A 158 0.86 -3.70 19.50
C VAL A 158 0.06 -3.11 20.66
N ASN A 159 0.35 -1.88 21.05
CA ASN A 159 -0.48 -1.13 21.98
C ASN A 159 -0.70 0.30 21.44
N THR A 160 -1.91 0.57 20.94
CA THR A 160 -2.25 1.86 20.35
C THR A 160 -2.47 2.95 21.41
N ASP A 161 -2.86 2.59 22.63
CA ASP A 161 -3.11 3.56 23.72
C ASP A 161 -1.83 4.31 24.13
N PHE A 162 -0.68 3.62 24.07
CA PHE A 162 0.64 4.21 24.32
C PHE A 162 1.36 4.70 23.05
N ASN A 163 0.69 4.74 21.89
CA ASN A 163 1.31 5.20 20.66
C ASN A 163 1.62 6.70 20.73
N ASN A 164 2.81 7.11 20.27
CA ASN A 164 3.21 8.53 20.26
C ASN A 164 2.76 9.27 18.99
N GLU A 165 2.46 8.55 17.89
CA GLU A 165 1.90 9.13 16.67
C GLU A 165 0.37 9.15 16.71
N VAL A 166 -0.20 10.26 17.18
CA VAL A 166 -1.65 10.48 17.28
C VAL A 166 -2.35 10.34 15.92
N ALA A 167 -1.68 10.69 14.81
CA ALA A 167 -2.24 10.53 13.47
C ALA A 167 -2.58 9.06 13.12
N THR A 168 -1.71 8.12 13.51
CA THR A 168 -1.96 6.68 13.35
C THR A 168 -3.21 6.26 14.10
N ASN A 169 -3.36 6.70 15.36
CA ASN A 169 -4.51 6.32 16.18
C ASN A 169 -5.83 6.81 15.57
N ASN A 170 -5.85 8.03 15.01
CA ASN A 170 -7.02 8.56 14.30
C ASN A 170 -7.36 7.74 13.04
N ILE A 171 -6.35 7.28 12.28
CA ILE A 171 -6.56 6.38 11.13
C ILE A 171 -7.13 5.03 11.59
N LEU A 172 -6.60 4.43 12.66
CA LEU A 172 -7.09 3.16 13.20
C LEU A 172 -8.51 3.27 13.77
N GLN A 173 -8.86 4.39 14.41
CA GLN A 173 -10.22 4.71 14.82
C GLN A 173 -11.16 4.83 13.61
N PHE A 174 -10.72 5.46 12.52
CA PHE A 174 -11.50 5.54 11.28
C PHE A 174 -11.72 4.16 10.63
N VAL A 175 -10.69 3.30 10.57
CA VAL A 175 -10.81 1.89 10.15
C VAL A 175 -11.83 1.16 11.03
N SER A 176 -11.74 1.34 12.34
CA SER A 176 -12.60 0.71 13.33
C SER A 176 -14.07 1.14 13.20
N GLY A 177 -14.33 2.42 12.99
CA GLY A 177 -15.64 2.96 12.69
C GLY A 177 -16.21 2.42 11.38
N SER A 178 -15.41 2.47 10.30
CA SER A 178 -15.79 2.00 8.95
C SER A 178 -16.23 0.54 8.93
N LEU A 179 -15.53 -0.32 9.67
CA LEU A 179 -15.87 -1.74 9.81
C LEU A 179 -17.18 -1.96 10.60
N LYS A 180 -17.50 -1.08 11.55
CA LYS A 180 -18.65 -1.22 12.44
C LYS A 180 -19.97 -0.71 11.85
N VAL A 181 -19.93 0.14 10.81
CA VAL A 181 -21.11 0.79 10.20
C VAL A 181 -22.26 -0.18 9.96
N ASN A 182 -21.97 -1.34 9.34
CA ASN A 182 -22.98 -2.33 8.95
C ASN A 182 -22.77 -3.70 9.63
N ASN A 183 -21.88 -3.81 10.62
CA ASN A 183 -21.62 -5.07 11.32
C ASN A 183 -21.21 -4.82 12.79
N ALA A 184 -22.03 -5.26 13.73
CA ALA A 184 -21.77 -5.16 15.16
C ALA A 184 -20.63 -6.08 15.65
N LYS A 185 -20.23 -7.09 14.87
CA LYS A 185 -19.11 -8.00 15.13
C LYS A 185 -18.20 -8.09 13.89
N PRO A 186 -17.49 -7.00 13.56
CA PRO A 186 -16.70 -6.93 12.35
C PRO A 186 -15.50 -7.87 12.35
N THR A 187 -15.18 -8.37 11.17
CA THR A 187 -14.06 -9.27 10.90
C THR A 187 -13.09 -8.64 9.90
N MET A 188 -11.79 -8.69 10.20
CA MET A 188 -10.72 -8.17 9.35
C MET A 188 -9.76 -9.30 8.96
N LEU A 189 -9.41 -9.41 7.69
CA LEU A 189 -8.36 -10.30 7.22
C LEU A 189 -7.07 -9.50 6.95
N ALA A 190 -6.05 -9.74 7.76
CA ALA A 190 -4.74 -9.10 7.62
C ALA A 190 -3.85 -9.90 6.65
N ILE A 191 -3.41 -9.26 5.56
CA ILE A 191 -2.62 -9.84 4.47
C ILE A 191 -1.23 -9.20 4.50
N THR A 192 -0.21 -10.00 4.77
CA THR A 192 1.19 -9.56 4.90
C THR A 192 2.04 -9.79 3.64
N ALA A 193 1.37 -9.95 2.48
CA ALA A 193 1.99 -10.33 1.21
C ALA A 193 3.00 -9.30 0.65
N SER A 194 3.01 -8.07 1.15
CA SER A 194 4.01 -7.05 0.76
C SER A 194 5.37 -7.29 1.44
N SER A 195 5.43 -8.08 2.52
CA SER A 195 6.68 -8.38 3.23
C SER A 195 7.52 -9.44 2.52
N ARG A 196 8.86 -9.37 2.68
CA ARG A 196 9.79 -10.48 2.39
C ARG A 196 9.32 -11.75 3.11
N ASP A 197 9.15 -11.62 4.42
CA ASP A 197 8.67 -12.67 5.32
C ASP A 197 7.26 -12.28 5.80
N PRO A 198 6.21 -12.87 5.22
CA PRO A 198 4.85 -12.60 5.65
C PRO A 198 4.51 -13.22 7.01
N TYR A 199 5.30 -14.18 7.51
CA TYR A 199 5.09 -14.83 8.81
C TYR A 199 5.57 -13.92 9.95
N GLU A 200 6.74 -13.28 9.77
CA GLU A 200 7.31 -12.27 10.66
C GLU A 200 6.34 -11.08 10.88
N SER A 201 5.81 -10.50 9.80
CA SER A 201 4.89 -9.36 9.90
C SER A 201 3.48 -9.70 10.37
N ALA A 202 3.13 -11.00 10.51
CA ALA A 202 1.76 -11.44 10.79
C ALA A 202 1.27 -11.07 12.20
N ASP A 203 2.18 -10.97 13.18
CA ASP A 203 1.82 -10.65 14.56
C ASP A 203 1.36 -9.18 14.69
N VAL A 204 2.16 -8.23 14.20
CA VAL A 204 1.81 -6.79 14.18
C VAL A 204 0.52 -6.56 13.40
N ALA A 205 0.43 -7.07 12.17
CA ALA A 205 -0.72 -6.85 11.30
C ALA A 205 -2.03 -7.43 11.88
N GLN A 206 -1.96 -8.50 12.68
CA GLN A 206 -3.12 -9.07 13.36
C GLN A 206 -3.47 -8.29 14.64
N SER A 207 -2.47 -7.85 15.40
CA SER A 207 -2.65 -7.15 16.69
C SER A 207 -3.02 -5.66 16.55
N LEU A 208 -2.81 -5.06 15.38
CA LEU A 208 -3.03 -3.64 15.09
C LEU A 208 -4.43 -3.10 15.47
N LEU A 209 -5.45 -3.96 15.42
CA LEU A 209 -6.84 -3.63 15.75
C LEU A 209 -7.36 -4.32 17.03
N ALA A 210 -6.47 -4.92 17.84
CA ALA A 210 -6.84 -5.70 19.02
C ALA A 210 -7.66 -4.90 20.04
N GLN A 211 -7.27 -3.65 20.31
CA GLN A 211 -7.99 -2.72 21.21
C GLN A 211 -9.34 -2.24 20.66
N SER A 212 -9.70 -2.56 19.42
CA SER A 212 -10.91 -2.06 18.76
C SER A 212 -12.12 -3.01 18.80
N ASN A 213 -12.05 -4.16 19.49
CA ASN A 213 -13.07 -5.22 19.46
C ASN A 213 -13.40 -5.72 18.03
N ILE A 214 -12.39 -5.76 17.17
CA ILE A 214 -12.48 -6.30 15.80
C ILE A 214 -11.84 -7.67 15.80
N ASN A 215 -12.51 -8.67 15.24
CA ASN A 215 -11.92 -10.00 15.08
C ASN A 215 -10.97 -9.99 13.87
N THR A 216 -9.69 -9.72 14.13
CA THR A 216 -8.64 -9.72 13.11
C THR A 216 -7.97 -11.08 13.03
N GLN A 217 -7.96 -11.68 11.85
CA GLN A 217 -7.28 -12.92 11.53
C GLN A 217 -6.22 -12.67 10.46
N TRP A 218 -5.02 -13.20 10.64
CA TRP A 218 -4.04 -13.26 9.56
C TRP A 218 -4.50 -14.22 8.46
N LEU A 219 -4.60 -13.71 7.23
CA LEU A 219 -4.81 -14.52 6.04
C LEU A 219 -3.44 -14.87 5.45
N ALA A 220 -3.10 -16.17 5.47
CA ALA A 220 -1.82 -16.72 5.02
C ALA A 220 -1.61 -16.70 3.50
N LEU A 221 -2.04 -15.63 2.82
CA LEU A 221 -2.00 -15.48 1.38
C LEU A 221 -0.58 -15.09 0.94
N THR A 222 0.30 -16.08 0.82
CA THR A 222 1.69 -15.95 0.37
C THR A 222 1.85 -16.38 -1.09
N PRO A 223 2.98 -16.07 -1.77
CA PRO A 223 3.29 -16.63 -3.09
C PRO A 223 3.40 -18.16 -3.08
N ALA A 224 3.85 -18.76 -1.99
CA ALA A 224 3.89 -20.22 -1.83
C ALA A 224 2.47 -20.81 -1.72
N LEU A 225 1.57 -20.20 -0.93
CA LEU A 225 0.15 -20.58 -0.89
C LEU A 225 -0.49 -20.46 -2.27
N ALA A 226 -0.33 -19.30 -2.94
CA ALA A 226 -0.98 -19.02 -4.21
C ALA A 226 -0.61 -20.06 -5.29
N LYS A 227 0.66 -20.49 -5.32
CA LYS A 227 1.09 -21.61 -6.15
C LYS A 227 0.48 -22.93 -5.68
N ALA A 228 0.73 -23.32 -4.42
CA ALA A 228 0.38 -24.64 -3.90
C ALA A 228 -1.13 -24.94 -3.97
N ILE A 229 -1.99 -23.95 -3.68
CA ILE A 229 -3.45 -24.10 -3.69
C ILE A 229 -4.02 -24.23 -5.12
N THR A 230 -3.34 -23.67 -6.12
CA THR A 230 -3.76 -23.73 -7.53
C THR A 230 -3.16 -24.92 -8.28
N SER A 231 -1.99 -25.43 -7.88
CA SER A 231 -1.42 -26.69 -8.37
C SER A 231 -1.79 -27.92 -7.53
N ASN A 232 -2.61 -27.77 -6.48
CA ASN A 232 -2.95 -28.83 -5.52
C ASN A 232 -1.72 -29.51 -4.87
N SER A 233 -0.65 -28.76 -4.66
CA SER A 233 0.64 -29.25 -4.13
C SER A 233 0.97 -28.69 -2.74
N CYS A 234 -0.04 -28.63 -1.85
CA CYS A 234 0.08 -28.10 -0.48
C CYS A 234 1.16 -28.76 0.39
N ASP A 235 1.57 -29.99 0.10
CA ASP A 235 2.64 -30.68 0.82
C ASP A 235 4.05 -30.18 0.41
N GLU A 236 4.15 -29.46 -0.71
CA GLU A 236 5.38 -28.81 -1.19
C GLU A 236 5.59 -27.39 -0.59
N LEU A 237 4.69 -26.90 0.26
CA LEU A 237 4.76 -25.54 0.82
C LEU A 237 6.15 -25.15 1.37
N PRO A 238 6.89 -25.99 2.12
CA PRO A 238 8.26 -25.68 2.54
C PRO A 238 9.23 -25.42 1.37
N ALA A 239 9.16 -26.23 0.31
CA ALA A 239 9.99 -26.07 -0.89
C ALA A 239 9.57 -24.83 -1.70
N LEU A 240 8.26 -24.53 -1.76
CA LEU A 240 7.72 -23.36 -2.45
C LEU A 240 8.06 -22.05 -1.73
N ARG A 241 8.11 -22.03 -0.38
CA ARG A 241 8.63 -20.90 0.42
C ARG A 241 10.08 -20.59 0.05
N ASN A 242 10.94 -21.62 0.07
CA ASN A 242 12.36 -21.49 -0.28
C ASN A 242 12.54 -20.97 -1.72
N THR A 243 11.83 -21.54 -2.70
CA THR A 243 12.06 -21.28 -4.14
C THR A 243 11.36 -20.05 -4.69
N LEU A 244 10.15 -19.72 -4.23
CA LEU A 244 9.37 -18.59 -4.77
C LEU A 244 9.54 -17.29 -3.96
N MET A 245 9.85 -17.42 -2.66
CA MET A 245 9.90 -16.29 -1.72
C MET A 245 11.31 -16.02 -1.18
N ASN A 246 12.24 -16.98 -1.27
CA ASN A 246 13.56 -16.92 -0.61
C ASN A 246 13.46 -16.65 0.90
N VAL A 247 12.51 -17.33 1.56
CA VAL A 247 12.41 -17.40 3.02
C VAL A 247 12.56 -18.84 3.47
N TYR A 248 13.33 -19.06 4.54
CA TYR A 248 13.81 -20.38 4.93
C TYR A 248 13.54 -20.68 6.40
N ASN A 249 13.46 -21.96 6.79
CA ASN A 249 13.34 -22.38 8.20
C ASN A 249 12.08 -21.86 8.94
N ARG A 250 11.09 -21.31 8.22
CA ARG A 250 9.91 -20.64 8.81
C ARG A 250 9.00 -21.61 9.58
N GLU A 251 9.10 -22.92 9.32
CA GLU A 251 8.42 -23.99 10.04
C GLU A 251 8.87 -24.10 11.50
N VAL A 252 10.15 -23.78 11.77
CA VAL A 252 10.74 -23.80 13.12
C VAL A 252 10.47 -22.47 13.84
N ILE A 253 10.55 -21.35 13.12
CA ILE A 253 10.37 -20.00 13.72
C ILE A 253 8.89 -19.67 13.96
N TYR A 254 8.01 -20.03 13.02
CA TYR A 254 6.58 -19.72 13.02
C TYR A 254 5.71 -20.97 12.77
N PRO A 255 5.77 -22.00 13.66
CA PRO A 255 5.03 -23.25 13.49
C PRO A 255 3.51 -23.06 13.49
N ASP A 256 2.99 -22.08 14.24
CA ASP A 256 1.57 -21.69 14.25
C ASP A 256 1.13 -21.13 12.89
N ARG A 257 1.94 -20.24 12.31
CA ARG A 257 1.64 -19.58 11.03
C ARG A 257 1.77 -20.53 9.84
N THR A 258 2.83 -21.33 9.78
CA THR A 258 3.04 -22.31 8.70
C THR A 258 2.01 -23.44 8.72
N LYS A 259 1.52 -23.85 9.91
CA LYS A 259 0.38 -24.76 10.04
C LYS A 259 -0.94 -24.13 9.58
N ALA A 260 -1.19 -22.86 9.88
CA ALA A 260 -2.37 -22.14 9.41
C ALA A 260 -2.39 -22.01 7.87
N GLU A 261 -1.23 -21.74 7.25
CA GLU A 261 -1.08 -21.71 5.79
C GLU A 261 -1.37 -23.08 5.15
N TYR A 262 -0.81 -24.16 5.72
CA TYR A 262 -1.06 -25.52 5.22
C TYR A 262 -2.54 -25.90 5.31
N ALA A 263 -3.21 -25.58 6.43
CA ALA A 263 -4.64 -25.82 6.59
C ALA A 263 -5.48 -25.02 5.58
N LEU A 264 -5.14 -23.75 5.35
CA LEU A 264 -5.79 -22.92 4.34
C LEU A 264 -5.60 -23.50 2.93
N CYS A 265 -4.38 -23.96 2.60
CA CYS A 265 -4.09 -24.61 1.33
C CYS A 265 -4.95 -25.87 1.11
N LYS A 266 -4.97 -26.78 2.09
CA LYS A 266 -5.75 -28.02 2.02
C LYS A 266 -7.28 -27.79 2.02
N SER A 267 -7.76 -26.63 2.48
CA SER A 267 -9.18 -26.25 2.36
C SER A 267 -9.59 -25.87 0.92
N GLY A 268 -8.61 -25.55 0.06
CA GLY A 268 -8.82 -25.28 -1.35
C GLY A 268 -9.38 -23.90 -1.69
N THR A 269 -9.28 -23.54 -2.96
CA THR A 269 -9.61 -22.21 -3.49
C THR A 269 -11.01 -21.73 -3.13
N ASN A 270 -12.02 -22.62 -3.14
CA ASN A 270 -13.41 -22.25 -2.83
C ASN A 270 -13.58 -21.85 -1.35
N ALA A 271 -12.88 -22.51 -0.42
CA ALA A 271 -12.90 -22.15 0.99
C ALA A 271 -12.17 -20.81 1.24
N LEU A 272 -11.03 -20.58 0.59
CA LEU A 272 -10.32 -19.28 0.62
C LEU A 272 -11.21 -18.13 0.10
N VAL A 273 -11.86 -18.30 -1.05
CA VAL A 273 -12.81 -17.32 -1.59
C VAL A 273 -13.98 -17.08 -0.64
N SER A 274 -14.50 -18.13 0.00
CA SER A 274 -15.60 -18.02 0.96
C SER A 274 -15.21 -17.30 2.25
N LEU A 275 -14.01 -17.59 2.78
CA LEU A 275 -13.42 -16.90 3.92
C LEU A 275 -13.30 -15.39 3.64
N ILE A 276 -12.73 -15.01 2.50
CA ILE A 276 -12.64 -13.61 2.07
C ILE A 276 -14.04 -12.99 1.92
N LYS A 277 -14.99 -13.69 1.28
CA LYS A 277 -16.36 -13.18 1.11
C LYS A 277 -17.09 -12.98 2.45
N SER A 278 -16.75 -13.76 3.48
CA SER A 278 -17.30 -13.64 4.84
C SER A 278 -16.65 -12.54 5.69
N SER A 279 -15.51 -11.96 5.27
CA SER A 279 -14.88 -10.88 6.02
C SER A 279 -15.54 -9.52 5.75
N THR A 280 -15.59 -8.69 6.79
CA THR A 280 -16.10 -7.32 6.70
C THR A 280 -15.09 -6.41 5.99
N GLY A 281 -13.80 -6.66 6.20
CA GLY A 281 -12.73 -6.02 5.46
C GLY A 281 -11.48 -6.87 5.25
N VAL A 282 -10.55 -6.31 4.48
CA VAL A 282 -9.19 -6.82 4.28
C VAL A 282 -8.18 -5.69 4.50
N MET A 283 -6.99 -6.04 4.97
CA MET A 283 -5.88 -5.11 5.18
C MET A 283 -4.63 -5.62 4.48
N PHE A 284 -4.01 -4.79 3.64
CA PHE A 284 -2.75 -5.08 2.96
C PHE A 284 -1.62 -4.27 3.58
N ASN A 285 -0.59 -4.95 4.09
CA ASN A 285 0.53 -4.28 4.75
C ASN A 285 1.46 -3.55 3.77
N SER A 286 2.36 -2.73 4.35
CA SER A 286 3.46 -2.08 3.63
C SER A 286 4.61 -3.05 3.31
N GLY A 287 5.53 -2.61 2.44
CA GLY A 287 6.64 -3.43 1.94
C GLY A 287 6.85 -3.24 0.43
N ASN A 288 6.78 -4.31 -0.34
CA ASN A 288 6.98 -4.33 -1.79
C ASN A 288 5.71 -4.79 -2.53
N ALA A 289 5.10 -3.90 -3.32
CA ALA A 289 3.87 -4.17 -4.07
C ALA A 289 4.02 -5.31 -5.10
N ALA A 290 5.24 -5.55 -5.60
CA ALA A 290 5.51 -6.67 -6.52
C ALA A 290 5.41 -8.05 -5.84
N LEU A 291 5.53 -8.13 -4.50
CA LEU A 291 5.27 -9.38 -3.77
C LEU A 291 3.76 -9.62 -3.62
N THR A 292 2.99 -8.57 -3.30
CA THR A 292 1.51 -8.66 -3.28
C THR A 292 0.94 -8.95 -4.68
N HIS A 293 1.54 -8.43 -5.76
CA HIS A 293 1.15 -8.82 -7.13
C HIS A 293 1.24 -10.35 -7.35
N LYS A 294 2.29 -11.02 -6.85
CA LYS A 294 2.46 -12.48 -6.99
C LYS A 294 1.41 -13.32 -6.26
N VAL A 295 0.61 -12.72 -5.36
CA VAL A 295 -0.51 -13.40 -4.69
C VAL A 295 -1.87 -13.01 -5.24
N LEU A 296 -1.93 -12.01 -6.13
CA LEU A 296 -3.15 -11.57 -6.82
C LEU A 296 -3.22 -12.06 -8.27
N PHE A 297 -2.08 -12.29 -8.91
CA PHE A 297 -1.98 -12.66 -10.32
C PHE A 297 -0.99 -13.81 -10.56
N ASP A 298 -1.29 -14.64 -11.57
CA ASP A 298 -0.39 -15.68 -12.05
C ASP A 298 0.79 -15.09 -12.86
N GLN A 299 1.69 -15.97 -13.31
CA GLN A 299 2.86 -15.63 -14.14
C GLN A 299 2.52 -15.03 -15.53
N ASN A 300 1.26 -15.12 -15.96
CA ASN A 300 0.73 -14.55 -17.20
C ASN A 300 -0.11 -13.28 -16.94
N ASN A 301 -0.12 -12.77 -15.70
CA ASN A 301 -0.96 -11.67 -15.20
C ASN A 301 -2.47 -11.95 -15.20
N ASN A 302 -2.92 -13.20 -15.23
CA ASN A 302 -4.32 -13.54 -14.97
C ASN A 302 -4.62 -13.45 -13.47
N PRO A 303 -5.76 -12.87 -13.05
CA PRO A 303 -6.13 -12.81 -11.64
C PRO A 303 -6.39 -14.20 -11.08
N TYR A 304 -5.86 -14.50 -9.89
CA TYR A 304 -6.25 -15.69 -9.14
C TYR A 304 -7.72 -15.61 -8.71
N PRO A 305 -8.41 -16.75 -8.45
CA PRO A 305 -9.86 -16.76 -8.20
C PRO A 305 -10.34 -15.96 -6.98
N TRP A 306 -9.46 -15.65 -6.03
CA TRP A 306 -9.75 -14.80 -4.87
C TRP A 306 -9.57 -13.30 -5.11
N THR A 307 -8.92 -12.87 -6.20
CA THR A 307 -8.59 -11.46 -6.45
C THR A 307 -9.85 -10.60 -6.58
N GLN A 308 -10.90 -11.09 -7.27
CA GLN A 308 -12.20 -10.42 -7.31
C GLN A 308 -12.88 -10.35 -5.92
N ALA A 309 -12.69 -11.38 -5.07
CA ALA A 309 -13.25 -11.38 -3.73
C ALA A 309 -12.57 -10.33 -2.84
N LEU A 310 -11.26 -10.14 -2.98
CA LEU A 310 -10.49 -9.08 -2.30
C LEU A 310 -10.89 -7.67 -2.78
N GLN A 311 -10.99 -7.46 -4.10
CA GLN A 311 -11.36 -6.18 -4.72
C GLN A 311 -12.74 -5.66 -4.27
N THR A 312 -13.66 -6.58 -3.95
CA THR A 312 -15.08 -6.29 -3.60
C THR A 312 -15.36 -6.31 -2.10
N ARG A 313 -14.34 -6.23 -1.24
CA ARG A 313 -14.57 -6.12 0.21
C ARG A 313 -15.19 -4.77 0.57
N PRO A 314 -16.17 -4.72 1.51
CA PRO A 314 -16.78 -3.47 1.97
C PRO A 314 -15.77 -2.48 2.54
N VAL A 315 -14.77 -2.95 3.28
CA VAL A 315 -13.64 -2.12 3.75
C VAL A 315 -12.33 -2.71 3.24
N ILE A 316 -11.52 -1.87 2.57
CA ILE A 316 -10.16 -2.23 2.15
C ILE A 316 -9.19 -1.22 2.76
N VAL A 317 -8.26 -1.71 3.57
CA VAL A 317 -7.16 -0.92 4.10
C VAL A 317 -5.88 -1.30 3.38
N GLY A 318 -5.08 -0.31 2.98
CA GLY A 318 -3.78 -0.53 2.38
C GLY A 318 -2.74 0.37 3.02
N GLU A 319 -1.58 -0.16 3.40
CA GLU A 319 -0.45 0.60 3.94
C GLU A 319 0.69 0.63 2.93
N GLY A 320 1.21 1.81 2.56
CA GLY A 320 2.37 1.96 1.67
C GLY A 320 2.21 1.17 0.37
N ALA A 321 2.97 0.08 0.20
CA ALA A 321 2.81 -0.85 -0.91
C ALA A 321 1.39 -1.46 -1.02
N GLY A 322 0.75 -1.76 0.11
CA GLY A 322 -0.62 -2.22 0.19
C GLY A 322 -1.67 -1.17 -0.19
N ALA A 323 -1.33 0.13 -0.13
CA ALA A 323 -2.12 1.20 -0.75
C ALA A 323 -1.83 1.31 -2.25
N ALA A 324 -0.54 1.32 -2.65
CA ALA A 324 -0.14 1.42 -4.04
C ALA A 324 -0.74 0.29 -4.92
N ILE A 325 -0.85 -0.93 -4.41
CA ILE A 325 -1.45 -2.07 -5.14
C ILE A 325 -2.96 -1.89 -5.44
N GLN A 326 -3.64 -0.92 -4.84
CA GLN A 326 -5.09 -0.71 -4.99
C GLN A 326 -5.48 -0.05 -6.31
N SER A 327 -4.57 0.70 -6.94
CA SER A 327 -4.75 1.19 -8.31
C SER A 327 -4.89 0.03 -9.31
N LYS A 328 -5.37 0.28 -10.53
CA LYS A 328 -5.34 -0.73 -11.62
C LYS A 328 -3.92 -1.01 -12.14
N VAL A 329 -2.99 -0.08 -11.93
CA VAL A 329 -1.63 -0.09 -12.47
C VAL A 329 -0.64 0.24 -11.35
N THR A 330 0.36 -0.62 -11.15
CA THR A 330 1.05 -0.70 -9.85
C THR A 330 2.55 -0.98 -9.97
N GLY A 331 2.99 -1.72 -10.99
CA GLY A 331 4.39 -2.11 -11.18
C GLY A 331 5.35 -1.00 -11.62
N MET A 332 4.97 0.28 -11.51
CA MET A 332 5.62 1.39 -12.22
C MET A 332 6.50 2.29 -11.34
N LEU A 333 6.33 2.26 -10.02
CA LEU A 333 6.89 3.25 -9.09
C LEU A 333 7.82 2.66 -8.02
N THR A 334 8.14 1.36 -8.07
CA THR A 334 8.87 0.72 -6.96
C THR A 334 10.33 1.14 -6.84
N ASN A 335 11.05 1.31 -7.96
CA ASN A 335 12.51 1.45 -7.96
C ASN A 335 13.06 2.73 -8.63
N THR A 336 12.22 3.66 -9.11
CA THR A 336 12.69 4.89 -9.77
C THR A 336 12.60 6.09 -8.83
N THR A 337 13.66 6.89 -8.75
CA THR A 337 13.63 8.23 -8.11
C THR A 337 13.00 9.27 -9.02
N SER A 338 12.51 10.39 -8.47
CA SER A 338 11.98 11.49 -9.30
C SER A 338 13.02 12.07 -10.27
N LEU A 339 14.30 12.16 -9.86
CA LEU A 339 15.38 12.66 -10.71
C LEU A 339 15.68 11.71 -11.88
N GLU A 340 15.70 10.40 -11.66
CA GLU A 340 15.81 9.43 -12.74
C GLU A 340 14.59 9.44 -13.67
N ALA A 341 13.39 9.64 -13.13
CA ALA A 341 12.17 9.71 -13.93
C ALA A 341 12.15 10.95 -14.85
N LEU A 342 12.71 12.08 -14.39
CA LEU A 342 12.95 13.26 -15.23
C LEU A 342 13.97 12.96 -16.34
N ARG A 343 15.12 12.39 -15.99
CA ARG A 343 16.23 12.10 -16.93
C ARG A 343 15.90 11.05 -17.99
N LYS A 344 15.33 9.92 -17.57
CA LYS A 344 15.09 8.76 -18.45
C LYS A 344 13.86 8.95 -19.34
N GLY A 345 12.96 9.88 -19.00
CA GLY A 345 11.69 10.11 -19.69
C GLY A 345 10.68 8.94 -19.59
N GLU A 346 11.13 7.77 -19.16
CA GLU A 346 10.37 6.52 -19.13
C GLU A 346 10.41 5.84 -17.76
N ASN A 347 9.24 5.45 -17.28
CA ASN A 347 9.07 4.32 -16.36
C ASN A 347 8.31 3.21 -17.10
N ASN A 348 8.66 1.93 -16.86
CA ASN A 348 7.96 0.82 -17.50
C ASN A 348 6.65 0.51 -16.78
N THR A 349 5.56 0.60 -17.53
CA THR A 349 4.18 0.51 -17.01
C THR A 349 3.65 -0.90 -17.22
N ASN A 350 3.66 -1.72 -16.16
CA ASN A 350 3.04 -3.04 -16.19
C ASN A 350 1.66 -2.99 -15.55
N ALA A 351 0.67 -3.56 -16.25
CA ALA A 351 -0.65 -3.88 -15.70
C ALA A 351 -0.55 -4.88 -14.54
N GLY A 352 -1.52 -4.89 -13.61
CA GLY A 352 -1.60 -5.89 -12.54
C GLY A 352 -1.82 -5.35 -11.12
N GLY A 353 -2.67 -4.34 -10.96
CA GLY A 353 -3.14 -3.92 -9.64
C GLY A 353 -4.50 -4.50 -9.26
N LEU A 354 -4.84 -4.46 -7.96
CA LEU A 354 -6.13 -4.95 -7.46
C LEU A 354 -7.32 -4.15 -8.03
N GLY A 355 -7.10 -2.89 -8.43
CA GLY A 355 -8.12 -2.07 -9.11
C GLY A 355 -9.35 -1.80 -8.24
N SER A 356 -9.20 -1.69 -6.92
CA SER A 356 -10.25 -1.19 -6.04
C SER A 356 -10.32 0.35 -6.12
N PHE A 357 -9.17 1.01 -6.28
CA PHE A 357 -9.05 2.44 -6.54
C PHE A 357 -8.99 2.69 -8.06
N ASN A 358 -10.04 3.33 -8.59
CA ASN A 358 -10.26 3.48 -10.03
C ASN A 358 -10.06 4.91 -10.54
N PHE A 359 -9.66 5.84 -9.68
CA PHE A 359 -9.49 7.27 -10.01
C PHE A 359 -8.12 7.62 -10.60
N GLY A 360 -7.10 6.77 -10.42
CA GLY A 360 -5.75 7.05 -10.91
C GLY A 360 -4.68 6.10 -10.38
N VAL A 361 -3.41 6.50 -10.54
CA VAL A 361 -2.25 5.81 -9.95
C VAL A 361 -1.95 6.35 -8.56
N LEU A 362 -1.67 5.46 -7.63
CA LEU A 362 -1.29 5.75 -6.24
C LEU A 362 0.22 5.69 -6.06
N ASP A 363 0.77 6.66 -5.33
CA ASP A 363 2.11 6.65 -4.78
C ASP A 363 2.07 6.97 -3.27
N THR A 364 3.10 6.57 -2.54
CA THR A 364 3.17 6.58 -1.07
C THR A 364 4.51 7.12 -0.59
N GLN A 365 4.69 7.39 0.70
CA GLN A 365 5.87 8.03 1.31
C GLN A 365 6.30 9.27 0.53
N PHE A 366 5.30 10.04 0.09
CA PHE A 366 5.36 10.73 -1.18
C PHE A 366 6.24 11.98 -1.16
N SER A 367 5.89 12.96 -0.33
CA SER A 367 6.70 14.17 -0.18
C SER A 367 7.99 13.87 0.58
N GLU A 368 7.98 12.91 1.51
CA GLU A 368 9.14 12.46 2.28
C GLU A 368 10.29 12.00 1.37
N GLN A 369 9.97 11.25 0.32
CA GLN A 369 10.94 10.77 -0.66
C GLN A 369 10.95 11.56 -1.98
N ASN A 370 10.38 12.77 -1.99
CA ASN A 370 10.38 13.69 -3.14
C ASN A 370 9.80 13.07 -4.43
N ARG A 371 8.74 12.26 -4.32
CA ARG A 371 8.22 11.35 -5.37
C ARG A 371 7.34 12.03 -6.45
N THR A 372 7.24 13.36 -6.47
CA THR A 372 6.38 14.10 -7.40
C THR A 372 6.62 13.80 -8.87
N PHE A 373 7.87 13.81 -9.35
CA PHE A 373 8.13 13.64 -10.79
C PHE A 373 8.14 12.19 -11.26
N ARG A 374 8.33 11.20 -10.39
CA ARG A 374 8.08 9.80 -10.77
C ARG A 374 6.59 9.51 -10.95
N LEU A 375 5.72 10.14 -10.14
CA LEU A 375 4.27 10.09 -10.34
C LEU A 375 3.86 10.89 -11.59
N ALA A 376 4.43 12.07 -11.83
CA ALA A 376 4.22 12.80 -13.07
C ALA A 376 4.65 11.98 -14.32
N ALA A 377 5.79 11.28 -14.25
CA ALA A 377 6.23 10.36 -15.30
C ALA A 377 5.26 9.19 -15.54
N ALA A 378 4.53 8.73 -14.51
CA ALA A 378 3.48 7.73 -14.66
C ALA A 378 2.26 8.25 -15.45
N LEU A 379 1.97 9.56 -15.40
CA LEU A 379 0.86 10.18 -16.15
C LEU A 379 1.19 10.43 -17.63
N ASN A 380 2.47 10.51 -18.01
CA ASN A 380 2.87 10.75 -19.40
C ASN A 380 2.67 9.55 -20.34
N LYS A 381 2.44 8.35 -19.80
CA LYS A 381 2.22 7.14 -20.61
C LYS A 381 0.73 6.88 -20.77
N ASN A 382 0.18 7.43 -21.84
CA ASN A 382 -1.25 7.40 -22.17
C ASN A 382 -1.80 6.00 -22.45
N GLU A 383 -0.94 5.00 -22.67
CA GLU A 383 -1.33 3.60 -22.84
C GLU A 383 -0.43 2.67 -22.00
N VAL A 384 -1.04 1.95 -21.07
CA VAL A 384 -0.41 0.77 -20.46
C VAL A 384 -0.56 -0.39 -21.44
N LYS A 385 0.53 -1.09 -21.76
CA LYS A 385 0.45 -2.32 -22.56
C LYS A 385 -0.58 -3.27 -21.92
N ASN A 386 -1.65 -3.56 -22.66
CA ASN A 386 -2.82 -4.36 -22.29
C ASN A 386 -3.97 -3.67 -21.50
N ILE A 387 -3.94 -2.34 -21.25
CA ILE A 387 -5.09 -1.60 -20.72
C ILE A 387 -5.33 -0.33 -21.55
N LYS A 388 -6.48 -0.26 -22.25
CA LYS A 388 -6.92 0.91 -23.04
C LYS A 388 -7.43 2.08 -22.17
N THR A 389 -6.83 2.32 -21.01
CA THR A 389 -7.26 3.36 -20.07
C THR A 389 -6.12 4.36 -19.90
N GLU A 390 -6.37 5.60 -20.30
CA GLU A 390 -5.46 6.72 -20.12
C GLU A 390 -5.34 7.05 -18.62
N ILE A 391 -4.11 7.23 -18.14
CA ILE A 391 -3.84 7.56 -16.73
C ILE A 391 -3.81 9.09 -16.59
N GLN A 392 -4.98 9.69 -16.34
CA GLN A 392 -5.11 11.14 -16.27
C GLN A 392 -4.78 11.74 -14.88
N HIS A 393 -4.77 10.93 -13.81
CA HIS A 393 -4.55 11.38 -12.44
C HIS A 393 -3.56 10.52 -11.64
N GLY A 394 -2.78 11.19 -10.80
CA GLY A 394 -1.90 10.60 -9.82
C GLY A 394 -2.20 11.12 -8.42
N PHE A 395 -2.10 10.25 -7.42
CA PHE A 395 -2.37 10.56 -6.01
C PHE A 395 -1.17 10.12 -5.16
N GLY A 396 -0.42 11.09 -4.64
CA GLY A 396 0.76 10.88 -3.81
C GLY A 396 0.44 11.10 -2.34
N ILE A 397 0.48 10.04 -1.54
CA ILE A 397 0.06 10.05 -0.13
C ILE A 397 1.29 10.16 0.78
N ASP A 398 1.34 11.19 1.63
CA ASP A 398 2.42 11.41 2.59
C ASP A 398 2.41 10.37 3.74
N GLU A 399 3.53 10.24 4.45
CA GLU A 399 3.63 9.32 5.59
C GLU A 399 2.61 9.63 6.72
N ASN A 400 2.17 8.58 7.43
CA ASN A 400 1.15 8.63 8.49
C ASN A 400 -0.11 9.43 8.12
N THR A 401 -0.46 9.43 6.84
CA THR A 401 -1.62 10.10 6.26
C THR A 401 -2.39 9.08 5.44
N ALA A 402 -3.72 9.16 5.42
CA ALA A 402 -4.57 8.30 4.62
C ALA A 402 -5.46 9.09 3.66
N LEU A 403 -5.46 8.68 2.40
CA LEU A 403 -6.49 9.03 1.43
C LEU A 403 -7.65 8.05 1.63
N VAL A 404 -8.77 8.55 2.13
CA VAL A 404 -10.00 7.78 2.30
C VAL A 404 -10.91 8.02 1.11
N VAL A 405 -11.44 6.95 0.54
CA VAL A 405 -12.51 6.98 -0.47
C VAL A 405 -13.73 6.30 0.14
N ILE A 406 -14.87 6.99 0.16
CA ILE A 406 -16.16 6.37 0.49
C ILE A 406 -17.00 6.38 -0.79
N LYS A 407 -17.40 5.19 -1.25
CA LYS A 407 -18.30 4.98 -2.38
C LYS A 407 -19.65 4.50 -1.86
N SER A 408 -20.74 5.02 -2.41
CA SER A 408 -22.10 4.54 -2.20
C SER A 408 -22.94 4.76 -3.46
N PRO A 409 -24.16 4.18 -3.56
CA PRO A 409 -25.05 4.40 -4.70
C PRO A 409 -25.39 5.88 -4.97
N GLU A 410 -25.27 6.74 -3.95
CA GLU A 410 -25.53 8.18 -4.01
C GLU A 410 -24.32 8.99 -4.52
N GLY A 411 -23.12 8.39 -4.58
CA GLY A 411 -21.91 9.02 -5.09
C GLY A 411 -20.63 8.54 -4.42
N SER A 412 -19.50 9.15 -4.80
CA SER A 412 -18.20 8.94 -4.17
C SER A 412 -17.66 10.24 -3.59
N LEU A 413 -17.10 10.18 -2.38
CA LEU A 413 -16.36 11.28 -1.76
C LEU A 413 -14.95 10.83 -1.39
N ILE A 414 -14.04 11.80 -1.36
CA ILE A 414 -12.67 11.62 -0.85
C ILE A 414 -12.49 12.46 0.42
N THR A 415 -11.73 11.96 1.38
CA THR A 415 -11.25 12.77 2.50
C THR A 415 -9.82 12.38 2.89
N VAL A 416 -9.06 13.34 3.40
CA VAL A 416 -7.68 13.15 3.85
C VAL A 416 -7.63 13.19 5.37
N ILE A 417 -7.09 12.16 6.00
CA ILE A 417 -6.95 12.06 7.46
C ILE A 417 -5.50 11.74 7.87
N GLY A 418 -5.12 12.07 9.10
CA GLY A 418 -3.81 11.73 9.68
C GLY A 418 -2.90 12.94 9.86
N LYS A 419 -1.63 12.79 9.46
CA LYS A 419 -0.55 13.71 9.85
C LYS A 419 -0.40 14.91 8.91
N SER A 420 -0.21 14.63 7.62
CA SER A 420 0.26 15.56 6.59
C SER A 420 -0.84 15.79 5.55
N GLY A 421 -0.67 15.33 4.30
CA GLY A 421 -1.62 15.54 3.21
C GLY A 421 -1.43 14.58 2.04
N VAL A 422 -2.15 14.86 0.95
CA VAL A 422 -2.12 14.12 -0.30
C VAL A 422 -1.87 15.10 -1.45
N VAL A 423 -0.89 14.79 -2.30
CA VAL A 423 -0.71 15.48 -3.57
C VAL A 423 -1.61 14.84 -4.63
N HIS A 424 -2.34 15.67 -5.37
CA HIS A 424 -3.01 15.27 -6.60
C HIS A 424 -2.28 15.90 -7.79
N LEU A 425 -1.97 15.07 -8.78
CA LEU A 425 -1.42 15.48 -10.08
C LEU A 425 -2.41 15.14 -11.18
N ALA A 426 -2.62 16.04 -12.13
CA ALA A 426 -3.38 15.77 -13.35
C ALA A 426 -2.69 16.35 -14.59
N ASN A 427 -2.77 15.65 -15.73
CA ASN A 427 -2.22 16.14 -17.00
C ASN A 427 -3.00 17.36 -17.50
N GLN A 428 -2.30 18.43 -17.90
CA GLN A 428 -2.91 19.59 -18.57
C GLN A 428 -2.81 19.44 -20.10
N GLY A 429 -3.68 18.60 -20.67
CA GLY A 429 -3.82 18.44 -22.12
C GLY A 429 -2.62 17.78 -22.81
N LYS A 430 -2.49 18.01 -24.13
CA LYS A 430 -1.41 17.43 -24.94
C LYS A 430 -0.08 18.10 -24.57
N ALA A 431 0.81 17.34 -23.94
CA ALA A 431 2.17 17.76 -23.64
C ALA A 431 2.86 18.34 -24.90
N GLN A 432 3.47 19.52 -24.76
CA GLN A 432 4.33 20.04 -25.83
C GLN A 432 5.70 19.34 -25.78
N PRO A 433 6.41 19.20 -26.92
CA PRO A 433 7.66 18.46 -26.98
C PRO A 433 8.76 18.97 -26.03
N GLU A 434 8.74 20.27 -25.70
CA GLU A 434 9.78 20.96 -24.91
C GLU A 434 9.34 21.37 -23.50
N SER A 435 8.06 21.21 -23.15
CA SER A 435 7.54 21.53 -21.82
C SER A 435 6.46 20.54 -21.38
N LYS A 436 6.68 19.94 -20.20
CA LYS A 436 5.68 19.11 -19.53
C LYS A 436 5.05 19.93 -18.41
N SER A 437 3.73 20.09 -18.45
CA SER A 437 2.96 20.83 -17.45
C SER A 437 1.84 19.97 -16.86
N TYR A 438 1.59 20.13 -15.57
CA TYR A 438 0.60 19.38 -14.80
C TYR A 438 -0.14 20.33 -13.86
N SER A 439 -1.41 20.03 -13.60
CA SER A 439 -2.09 20.57 -12.42
C SER A 439 -1.53 19.89 -11.18
N TYR A 440 -1.03 20.67 -10.23
CA TYR A 440 -0.59 20.24 -8.92
C TYR A 440 -1.56 20.78 -7.86
N SER A 441 -2.06 19.87 -7.02
CA SER A 441 -2.80 20.22 -5.80
C SER A 441 -2.21 19.51 -4.58
N TYR A 442 -2.24 20.17 -3.43
CA TYR A 442 -1.94 19.59 -2.12
C TYR A 442 -3.18 19.68 -1.23
N TRP A 443 -3.65 18.53 -0.75
CA TRP A 443 -4.82 18.40 0.11
C TRP A 443 -4.36 17.99 1.53
N PRO A 444 -4.33 18.90 2.50
CA PRO A 444 -3.95 18.60 3.87
C PRO A 444 -4.97 17.70 4.56
N THR A 445 -4.58 17.10 5.68
CA THR A 445 -5.51 16.44 6.60
C THR A 445 -6.70 17.35 6.95
N SER A 446 -7.87 16.73 7.10
CA SER A 446 -9.19 17.34 7.22
C SER A 446 -9.80 17.87 5.91
N SER A 447 -9.10 17.82 4.77
CA SER A 447 -9.75 18.13 3.48
C SER A 447 -10.80 17.07 3.11
N VAL A 448 -11.94 17.53 2.59
CA VAL A 448 -12.95 16.73 1.89
C VAL A 448 -12.97 17.16 0.42
N ILE A 449 -12.94 16.19 -0.47
CA ILE A 449 -12.84 16.38 -1.92
C ILE A 449 -14.10 15.78 -2.56
N GLU A 450 -14.79 16.59 -3.35
CA GLU A 450 -15.91 16.19 -4.18
C GLU A 450 -15.40 15.61 -5.50
N ILE A 451 -16.11 14.60 -6.03
CA ILE A 451 -15.79 13.93 -7.28
C ILE A 451 -16.96 14.13 -8.25
N THR A 452 -16.78 14.97 -9.26
CA THR A 452 -17.79 15.22 -10.30
C THR A 452 -17.18 14.95 -11.66
N ASN A 453 -17.74 14.02 -12.44
CA ASN A 453 -17.23 13.64 -13.78
C ASN A 453 -15.71 13.35 -13.79
N ASN A 454 -15.21 12.64 -12.77
CA ASN A 454 -13.78 12.36 -12.57
C ASN A 454 -12.88 13.61 -12.42
N THR A 455 -13.47 14.77 -12.12
CA THR A 455 -12.77 15.98 -11.64
C THR A 455 -12.81 16.01 -10.12
N PHE A 456 -11.75 16.50 -9.49
CA PHE A 456 -11.53 16.51 -8.05
C PHE A 456 -11.42 17.95 -7.56
N THR A 457 -12.32 18.38 -6.68
CA THR A 457 -12.37 19.75 -6.14
C THR A 457 -12.52 19.72 -4.63
N LEU A 458 -11.93 20.70 -3.92
CA LEU A 458 -12.22 20.88 -2.50
C LEU A 458 -13.73 21.14 -2.33
N SER A 459 -14.36 20.44 -1.39
CA SER A 459 -15.78 20.61 -1.11
C SER A 459 -16.07 21.97 -0.48
N ALA A 460 -17.32 22.44 -0.62
CA ALA A 460 -17.77 23.65 0.08
C ALA A 460 -17.51 23.54 1.60
N ARG A 461 -17.78 22.36 2.20
CA ARG A 461 -17.50 22.09 3.63
C ARG A 461 -16.04 22.34 4.02
N THR A 462 -15.10 22.04 3.13
CA THR A 462 -13.66 22.25 3.36
C THR A 462 -13.27 23.72 3.24
N ILE A 463 -13.93 24.45 2.34
CA ILE A 463 -13.66 25.86 2.04
C ILE A 463 -14.29 26.77 3.10
N ASP A 464 -15.54 26.50 3.49
CA ASP A 464 -16.32 27.28 4.45
C ASP A 464 -15.78 27.17 5.88
N GLU A 465 -15.15 26.03 6.22
CA GLU A 465 -14.46 25.81 7.51
C GLU A 465 -12.98 26.26 7.51
N ALA A 466 -12.47 26.79 6.39
CA ALA A 466 -11.06 27.19 6.28
C ALA A 466 -10.72 28.36 7.22
N LEU A 467 -9.54 28.30 7.84
CA LEU A 467 -9.04 29.36 8.71
C LEU A 467 -8.72 30.63 7.89
N PRO A 468 -8.84 31.83 8.50
CA PRO A 468 -8.42 33.06 7.87
C PRO A 468 -6.97 33.01 7.37
N ALA A 469 -6.74 33.66 6.23
CA ALA A 469 -5.41 33.88 5.68
C ALA A 469 -4.54 34.64 6.69
N ILE A 470 -3.26 34.27 6.75
CA ILE A 470 -2.27 34.88 7.65
C ILE A 470 -1.32 35.76 6.83
N LYS A 471 -0.99 36.94 7.35
CA LYS A 471 -0.11 37.89 6.66
C LYS A 471 1.34 37.44 6.81
N ILE A 472 1.87 36.77 5.79
CA ILE A 472 3.26 36.33 5.69
C ILE A 472 3.98 37.18 4.63
N PRO A 473 5.28 37.49 4.78
CA PRO A 473 6.06 38.15 3.73
C PRO A 473 6.04 37.36 2.41
N PRO A 474 6.14 38.02 1.24
CA PRO A 474 6.30 37.32 -0.04
C PRO A 474 7.57 36.46 -0.03
N LEU A 475 7.59 35.41 -0.84
CA LEU A 475 8.77 34.57 -0.96
C LEU A 475 9.94 35.36 -1.55
N PRO A 476 11.19 35.08 -1.13
CA PRO A 476 12.35 35.71 -1.74
C PRO A 476 12.40 35.40 -3.23
N VAL A 477 12.70 36.42 -4.05
CA VAL A 477 12.86 36.31 -5.51
C VAL A 477 14.20 35.60 -5.83
N GLN A 478 14.26 34.32 -5.50
CA GLN A 478 15.42 33.45 -5.64
C GLN A 478 15.01 32.11 -6.22
N ARG A 479 15.96 31.41 -6.84
CA ARG A 479 15.74 30.06 -7.34
C ARG A 479 15.95 29.04 -6.22
N PHE A 480 14.93 28.24 -5.91
CA PHE A 480 15.00 27.22 -4.85
C PHE A 480 15.78 25.98 -5.32
N GLY A 481 17.06 25.89 -4.92
CA GLY A 481 17.99 24.85 -5.35
C GLY A 481 17.85 23.49 -4.64
N SER A 482 18.18 22.43 -5.38
CA SER A 482 18.07 21.02 -4.98
C SER A 482 16.68 20.69 -4.45
N ILE A 483 15.64 21.03 -5.22
CA ILE A 483 14.23 20.96 -4.79
C ILE A 483 13.74 19.52 -4.53
N LEU A 484 14.44 18.50 -5.05
CA LEU A 484 14.15 17.08 -4.80
C LEU A 484 14.94 16.50 -3.63
N THR A 485 15.26 17.33 -2.63
CA THR A 485 15.83 16.88 -1.35
C THR A 485 14.97 17.32 -0.17
N ASN A 486 14.94 16.50 0.89
CA ASN A 486 14.32 16.81 2.19
C ASN A 486 12.90 17.40 2.13
N SER A 487 12.05 16.89 1.23
CA SER A 487 10.66 17.35 1.03
C SER A 487 10.51 18.83 0.65
N LYS A 488 11.56 19.50 0.17
CA LYS A 488 11.54 20.94 -0.11
C LYS A 488 10.43 21.35 -1.08
N LEU A 489 10.01 20.50 -2.01
CA LEU A 489 8.88 20.81 -2.89
C LEU A 489 7.56 20.97 -2.12
N ARG A 490 7.29 20.13 -1.10
CA ARG A 490 6.16 20.32 -0.18
C ARG A 490 6.33 21.57 0.66
N SER A 491 7.53 21.82 1.20
CA SER A 491 7.80 23.05 1.97
C SER A 491 7.59 24.32 1.13
N LEU A 492 8.00 24.30 -0.14
CA LEU A 492 7.81 25.41 -1.06
C LEU A 492 6.33 25.62 -1.40
N THR A 493 5.59 24.57 -1.74
CA THR A 493 4.16 24.70 -2.08
C THR A 493 3.30 25.08 -0.86
N GLN A 494 3.67 24.64 0.35
CA GLN A 494 3.05 25.13 1.59
C GLN A 494 3.39 26.60 1.85
N ALA A 495 4.64 27.03 1.64
CA ALA A 495 5.02 28.43 1.78
C ALA A 495 4.26 29.33 0.77
N MET A 496 4.19 28.92 -0.51
CA MET A 496 3.39 29.59 -1.53
C MET A 496 1.91 29.69 -1.15
N CYS A 497 1.32 28.61 -0.62
CA CYS A 497 -0.06 28.59 -0.17
C CYS A 497 -0.32 29.59 0.96
N LEU A 498 0.61 29.67 1.92
CA LEU A 498 0.50 30.52 3.10
C LEU A 498 0.79 32.01 2.81
N SER A 499 1.64 32.33 1.82
CA SER A 499 1.86 33.71 1.34
C SER A 499 0.99 34.13 0.15
N GLN A 500 0.19 33.21 -0.41
CA GLN A 500 -0.57 33.37 -1.66
C GLN A 500 0.31 33.77 -2.87
N GLU A 501 1.52 33.19 -2.92
CA GLU A 501 2.53 33.51 -3.92
C GLU A 501 2.09 33.13 -5.34
N GLN A 502 2.19 34.07 -6.28
CA GLN A 502 1.72 33.86 -7.65
C GLN A 502 2.69 33.03 -8.51
N SER A 503 3.98 33.01 -8.15
CA SER A 503 4.95 32.15 -8.83
C SER A 503 6.18 31.84 -7.97
N ALA A 504 6.74 30.65 -8.16
CA ALA A 504 8.06 30.30 -7.65
C ALA A 504 8.86 29.51 -8.69
N VAL A 505 10.19 29.67 -8.67
CA VAL A 505 11.10 28.93 -9.55
C VAL A 505 12.05 28.10 -8.70
N ALA A 506 12.09 26.80 -8.98
CA ALA A 506 12.96 25.85 -8.34
C ALA A 506 13.89 25.17 -9.35
N GLN A 507 14.93 24.50 -8.87
CA GLN A 507 15.86 23.75 -9.71
C GLN A 507 16.34 22.46 -9.03
N GLN A 508 16.45 21.41 -9.84
CA GLN A 508 17.22 20.22 -9.53
C GLN A 508 18.15 19.94 -10.70
N ASP A 509 19.46 20.01 -10.47
CA ASP A 509 20.49 19.71 -11.47
C ASP A 509 20.24 20.49 -12.79
N GLU A 510 19.99 19.81 -13.91
CA GLU A 510 19.66 20.38 -15.22
C GLU A 510 18.20 20.86 -15.37
N PHE A 511 17.31 20.56 -14.43
CA PHE A 511 15.87 20.84 -14.54
C PHE A 511 15.46 22.13 -13.81
N ILE A 512 14.85 23.06 -14.53
CA ILE A 512 14.03 24.14 -13.97
C ILE A 512 12.61 23.63 -13.76
N ILE A 513 12.07 23.96 -12.59
CA ILE A 513 10.70 23.63 -12.17
C ILE A 513 10.01 24.95 -11.86
N SER A 514 9.03 25.31 -12.67
CA SER A 514 8.21 26.50 -12.48
C SER A 514 6.89 26.12 -11.83
N LEU A 515 6.54 26.88 -10.79
CA LEU A 515 5.28 26.80 -10.07
C LEU A 515 4.52 28.10 -10.32
N THR A 516 3.38 28.06 -10.99
CA THR A 516 2.64 29.28 -11.42
C THR A 516 1.17 29.20 -11.04
N ALA A 517 0.64 30.26 -10.44
CA ALA A 517 -0.80 30.40 -10.21
C ALA A 517 -1.54 30.65 -11.53
N THR A 518 -2.67 29.96 -11.71
CA THR A 518 -3.62 30.11 -12.81
C THR A 518 -4.88 30.83 -12.32
N SER A 519 -5.84 31.11 -13.21
CA SER A 519 -7.18 31.60 -12.83
C SER A 519 -7.91 30.67 -11.86
N ASP A 520 -7.56 29.39 -11.89
CA ASP A 520 -8.25 28.32 -11.18
C ASP A 520 -7.49 27.90 -9.90
N THR A 521 -6.36 28.56 -9.62
CA THR A 521 -5.54 28.31 -8.43
C THR A 521 -6.21 28.87 -7.19
N GLN A 522 -6.32 28.03 -6.15
CA GLN A 522 -6.96 28.40 -4.88
C GLN A 522 -6.07 28.04 -3.70
N TYR A 523 -6.09 28.90 -2.67
CA TYR A 523 -5.31 28.76 -1.44
C TYR A 523 -6.24 28.84 -0.22
N HIS A 524 -6.34 27.75 0.55
CA HIS A 524 -7.21 27.67 1.73
C HIS A 524 -6.46 27.09 2.92
N ARG A 525 -6.41 27.80 4.04
CA ARG A 525 -5.74 27.34 5.26
C ARG A 525 -6.65 26.41 6.06
N ILE A 526 -6.72 25.14 5.67
CA ILE A 526 -7.67 24.15 6.22
C ILE A 526 -7.46 23.91 7.71
N ASN A 527 -6.22 23.90 8.19
CA ASN A 527 -5.93 23.74 9.61
C ASN A 527 -4.63 24.44 10.04
N ALA A 528 -4.34 24.40 11.34
CA ALA A 528 -3.19 25.08 11.95
C ALA A 528 -1.90 24.24 12.04
N LYS A 529 -1.86 23.01 11.49
CA LYS A 529 -0.65 22.18 11.45
C LYS A 529 0.36 22.72 10.42
N GLU A 530 1.59 22.24 10.50
CA GLU A 530 2.71 22.64 9.63
C GLU A 530 2.38 22.57 8.13
N PHE A 531 1.74 21.47 7.69
CA PHE A 531 1.30 21.27 6.31
C PHE A 531 -0.23 21.44 6.20
N GLY A 532 -0.80 22.42 6.90
CA GLY A 532 -2.25 22.65 7.02
C GLY A 532 -2.88 23.47 5.89
N CYS A 533 -2.15 23.84 4.84
CA CYS A 533 -2.63 24.71 3.77
C CYS A 533 -2.98 23.89 2.51
N ALA A 534 -4.22 23.99 2.04
CA ALA A 534 -4.67 23.41 0.78
C ALA A 534 -4.37 24.35 -0.37
N LEU A 535 -3.74 23.80 -1.39
CA LEU A 535 -3.37 24.48 -2.61
C LEU A 535 -3.96 23.67 -3.76
N SER A 536 -4.75 24.30 -4.62
CA SER A 536 -5.43 23.62 -5.74
C SER A 536 -5.01 24.20 -7.07
N ASN A 537 -4.90 23.37 -8.11
CA ASN A 537 -4.69 23.77 -9.52
C ASN A 537 -3.53 24.74 -9.76
N LEU A 538 -2.41 24.56 -9.07
CA LEU A 538 -1.17 25.25 -9.38
C LEU A 538 -0.52 24.62 -10.61
N GLU A 539 -0.06 25.42 -11.57
CA GLU A 539 0.69 24.89 -12.71
C GLU A 539 2.08 24.44 -12.26
N LEU A 540 2.42 23.18 -12.51
CA LEU A 540 3.75 22.59 -12.32
C LEU A 540 4.38 22.32 -13.70
N ALA A 541 5.20 23.26 -14.18
CA ALA A 541 5.89 23.14 -15.45
C ALA A 541 7.37 22.76 -15.28
N ILE A 542 7.88 21.92 -16.17
CA ILE A 542 9.26 21.40 -16.12
C ILE A 542 9.97 21.68 -17.43
N LYS A 543 11.19 22.20 -17.35
CA LYS A 543 12.08 22.47 -18.50
C LYS A 543 13.50 22.01 -18.20
N SER A 544 14.15 21.30 -19.14
CA SER A 544 15.61 21.11 -19.12
C SER A 544 16.30 22.39 -19.59
N ILE A 545 17.40 22.76 -18.93
CA ILE A 545 18.36 23.76 -19.39
C ILE A 545 19.25 23.13 -20.47
#